data_AF-A0A8T6Q0A6-F1
#
_entry.id   AF-A0A8T6Q0A6-F1
#
_cell.length_a   1.000
_cell.length_b   1.000
_cell.length_c   1.000
_cell.angle_alpha   90.00
_cell.angle_beta   90.00
_cell.angle_gamma   90.00
#
_symmetry.space_group_name_H-M   'P 1'
#
loop_
_entity.id
_entity.type
_entity.pdbx_description
1 polymer ?
#
loop_
_entity_poly.entity_id
_entity_poly.type
_entity_poly.pdbx_seq_one_letter_code
_entity_poly.pdbx_strand_id
1 'polypeptide(L)'
;AQAAQHSTQVCAYYDAGDLPGPALASTLVRELAARFATQEQGGLRRILLPGASGVEALRTFDTFLQQRNDNLLLVLDNAHRIPVENLRDVLHATTRIHFVLLCQPHDNVRQLEAMTGLQRESLQGWDIDTVAAAVADLGGHASALGYEQLRSYTGGLPLYVESAARVAAEEYKGDID
;
A
#
# COMPACT_ATOMS: atom_id res chain seq x y z
N ALA A 1 9.29 -5.08 -7.74
CA ALA A 1 8.53 -4.00 -8.43
C ALA A 1 8.18 -4.28 -9.90
N GLN A 2 8.80 -5.26 -10.58
CA GLN A 2 8.52 -5.57 -12.01
C GLN A 2 7.12 -6.16 -12.30
N ALA A 3 6.51 -6.88 -11.34
CA ALA A 3 5.19 -7.50 -11.55
C ALA A 3 4.05 -6.50 -11.78
N ALA A 4 4.13 -5.29 -11.19
CA ALA A 4 3.12 -4.25 -11.38
C ALA A 4 3.16 -3.62 -12.79
N GLN A 5 4.33 -3.62 -13.46
CA GLN A 5 4.49 -3.08 -14.82
C GLN A 5 3.86 -3.97 -15.90
N HIS A 6 3.58 -5.24 -15.57
CA HIS A 6 2.98 -6.21 -16.50
C HIS A 6 1.52 -6.57 -16.17
N SER A 7 0.94 -5.96 -15.13
CA SER A 7 -0.48 -6.17 -14.83
C SER A 7 -1.34 -5.37 -15.81
N THR A 8 -2.15 -6.06 -16.60
CA THR A 8 -3.17 -5.44 -17.47
C THR A 8 -4.41 -4.99 -16.68
N GLN A 9 -4.46 -5.27 -15.38
CA GLN A 9 -5.58 -4.91 -14.51
C GLN A 9 -5.51 -3.42 -14.14
N VAL A 10 -6.65 -2.73 -14.16
CA VAL A 10 -6.72 -1.35 -13.68
C VAL A 10 -6.26 -1.33 -12.23
N CYS A 11 -5.27 -0.48 -11.92
CA CYS A 11 -4.68 -0.36 -10.59
C CYS A 11 -4.91 1.04 -10.03
N ALA A 12 -5.32 1.10 -8.77
CA ALA A 12 -5.44 2.33 -8.00
C ALA A 12 -4.63 2.22 -6.71
N TYR A 13 -4.03 3.34 -6.32
CA TYR A 13 -3.30 3.49 -5.07
C TYR A 13 -3.99 4.55 -4.23
N TYR A 14 -4.10 4.29 -2.94
CA TYR A 14 -4.71 5.22 -2.00
C TYR A 14 -4.01 5.16 -0.65
N ASP A 15 -3.61 6.32 -0.13
CA ASP A 15 -3.06 6.44 1.22
C ASP A 15 -4.19 6.70 2.23
N ALA A 16 -4.36 5.78 3.17
CA ALA A 16 -5.37 5.86 4.22
C ALA A 16 -4.94 6.70 5.44
N GLY A 17 -3.72 7.24 5.45
CA GLY A 17 -3.12 7.89 6.61
C GLY A 17 -4.00 8.95 7.26
N ASP A 18 -4.67 9.77 6.46
CA ASP A 18 -5.42 10.91 6.97
C ASP A 18 -6.95 10.73 6.90
N LEU A 19 -7.43 9.51 6.64
CA LEU A 19 -8.87 9.29 6.51
C LEU A 19 -9.52 9.00 7.85
N PRO A 20 -10.62 9.71 8.18
CA PRO A 20 -11.55 9.25 9.18
C PRO A 20 -12.11 7.89 8.74
N GLY A 21 -11.91 6.85 9.55
CA GLY A 21 -12.35 5.47 9.26
C GLY A 21 -13.77 5.33 8.68
N PRO A 22 -14.79 6.01 9.26
CA PRO A 22 -16.18 6.00 8.74
C PRO A 22 -16.33 6.51 7.30
N ALA A 23 -15.39 7.32 6.80
CA ALA A 23 -15.44 7.90 5.47
C ALA A 23 -14.72 7.05 4.41
N LEU A 24 -14.16 5.89 4.76
CA LEU A 24 -13.38 5.08 3.82
C LEU A 24 -14.18 4.71 2.57
N ALA A 25 -15.32 4.04 2.73
CA ALA A 25 -16.09 3.54 1.60
C ALA A 25 -16.56 4.67 0.66
N SER A 26 -17.11 5.76 1.22
CA SER A 26 -17.58 6.90 0.42
C SER A 26 -16.43 7.61 -0.29
N THR A 27 -15.26 7.71 0.35
CA THR A 27 -14.08 8.32 -0.27
C THR A 27 -13.54 7.46 -1.39
N LEU A 28 -13.36 6.15 -1.16
CA LEU A 28 -12.91 5.23 -2.21
C LEU A 28 -13.82 5.28 -3.42
N VAL A 29 -15.14 5.22 -3.23
CA VAL A 29 -16.08 5.28 -4.36
C VAL A 29 -15.97 6.59 -5.11
N ARG A 30 -15.84 7.73 -4.43
CA ARG A 30 -15.68 9.03 -5.09
C ARG A 30 -14.44 9.08 -5.96
N GLU A 31 -13.28 8.68 -5.41
CA GLU A 31 -12.01 8.72 -6.12
C GLU A 31 -11.96 7.70 -7.28
N LEU A 32 -12.49 6.50 -7.06
CA LEU A 32 -12.55 5.46 -8.07
C LEU A 32 -13.56 5.80 -9.17
N ALA A 33 -14.77 6.20 -8.83
CA ALA A 33 -15.79 6.59 -9.81
C ALA A 33 -15.30 7.72 -10.72
N ALA A 34 -14.57 8.71 -10.18
CA ALA A 34 -13.97 9.77 -10.97
C ALA A 34 -12.98 9.23 -12.02
N ARG A 35 -12.15 8.24 -11.66
CA ARG A 35 -11.23 7.59 -12.60
C ARG A 35 -11.97 6.88 -13.74
N PHE A 36 -13.04 6.15 -13.45
CA PHE A 36 -13.77 5.37 -14.45
C PHE A 36 -14.78 6.19 -15.27
N ALA A 37 -15.36 7.25 -14.71
CA ALA A 37 -16.34 8.07 -15.40
C ALA A 37 -15.75 8.95 -16.51
N THR A 38 -14.43 9.19 -16.51
CA THR A 38 -13.77 9.87 -17.64
C THR A 38 -13.93 9.10 -18.96
N GLN A 39 -14.31 7.81 -18.91
CA GLN A 39 -14.51 6.98 -20.09
C GLN A 39 -15.97 6.90 -20.58
N GLU A 40 -16.98 7.35 -19.81
CA GLU A 40 -18.40 7.25 -20.18
C GLU A 40 -19.26 8.45 -19.72
N GLN A 41 -19.97 9.07 -20.66
CA GLN A 41 -20.95 10.12 -20.33
C GLN A 41 -22.07 9.57 -19.46
N GLY A 42 -22.18 10.08 -18.22
CA GLY A 42 -23.24 9.72 -17.27
C GLY A 42 -22.93 8.53 -16.35
N GLY A 43 -21.78 7.86 -16.49
CA GLY A 43 -21.37 6.76 -15.61
C GLY A 43 -21.29 7.15 -14.13
N LEU A 44 -20.85 8.39 -13.86
CA LEU A 44 -20.72 8.91 -12.49
C LEU A 44 -22.07 8.99 -11.75
N ARG A 45 -23.18 9.31 -12.44
CA ARG A 45 -24.54 9.34 -11.87
C ARG A 45 -25.11 7.95 -11.59
N ARG A 46 -24.64 6.92 -12.30
CA ARG A 46 -25.03 5.53 -12.03
C ARG A 46 -24.35 4.96 -10.80
N ILE A 47 -23.16 5.48 -10.47
CA ILE A 47 -22.35 5.03 -9.33
C ILE A 47 -22.66 5.83 -8.07
N LEU A 48 -22.72 7.16 -8.18
CA LEU A 48 -22.96 8.07 -7.06
C LEU A 48 -24.44 8.44 -6.99
N LEU A 49 -25.23 7.56 -6.37
CA LEU A 49 -26.65 7.82 -6.09
C LEU A 49 -26.81 8.79 -4.90
N PRO A 50 -27.60 9.87 -5.03
CA PRO A 50 -27.86 10.77 -3.92
C PRO A 50 -28.47 10.04 -2.71
N GLY A 51 -27.92 10.26 -1.52
CA GLY A 51 -28.43 9.69 -0.27
C GLY A 51 -27.97 8.26 0.05
N ALA A 52 -27.20 7.61 -0.83
CA ALA A 52 -26.62 6.30 -0.55
C ALA A 52 -25.50 6.41 0.51
N SER A 53 -25.43 5.42 1.41
CA SER A 53 -24.28 5.25 2.29
C SER A 53 -23.02 4.89 1.50
N GLY A 54 -21.84 5.09 2.09
CA GLY A 54 -20.56 4.78 1.42
C GLY A 54 -20.44 3.30 0.98
N VAL A 55 -20.94 2.37 1.79
CA VAL A 55 -20.93 0.93 1.49
C VAL A 55 -21.92 0.58 0.37
N GLU A 56 -23.09 1.19 0.34
CA GLU A 56 -24.06 1.01 -0.75
C GLU A 56 -23.52 1.56 -2.07
N ALA A 57 -22.86 2.72 -2.03
CA ALA A 57 -22.19 3.28 -3.18
C ALA A 57 -21.07 2.35 -3.68
N LEU A 58 -20.36 1.68 -2.77
CA LEU A 58 -19.31 0.72 -3.13
C LEU A 58 -19.88 -0.55 -3.79
N ARG A 59 -20.98 -1.08 -3.29
CA ARG A 59 -21.70 -2.20 -3.93
C ARG A 59 -22.25 -1.83 -5.31
N THR A 60 -22.73 -0.59 -5.46
CA THR A 60 -23.19 -0.07 -6.75
C THR A 60 -22.03 0.04 -7.74
N PHE A 61 -20.87 0.49 -7.27
CA PHE A 61 -19.65 0.53 -8.07
C PHE A 61 -19.16 -0.88 -8.44
N ASP A 62 -19.21 -1.85 -7.52
CA ASP A 62 -18.89 -3.26 -7.79
C ASP A 62 -19.75 -3.85 -8.91
N THR A 63 -21.05 -3.58 -8.86
CA THR A 63 -22.01 -3.99 -9.90
C THR A 63 -21.68 -3.36 -11.25
N PHE A 64 -21.28 -2.09 -11.26
CA PHE A 64 -20.83 -1.40 -12.47
C PHE A 64 -19.58 -2.06 -13.07
N LEU A 65 -18.58 -2.41 -12.26
CA LEU A 65 -17.40 -3.17 -12.70
C LEU A 65 -17.78 -4.55 -13.24
N GLN A 66 -18.72 -5.24 -12.57
CA GLN A 66 -19.20 -6.55 -12.99
C GLN A 66 -19.86 -6.51 -14.36
N GLN A 67 -20.73 -5.53 -14.63
CA GLN A 67 -21.42 -5.37 -15.92
C GLN A 67 -20.45 -5.16 -17.08
N ARG A 68 -19.28 -4.57 -16.81
CA ARG A 68 -18.20 -4.34 -17.78
C ARG A 68 -17.21 -5.49 -17.87
N ASN A 69 -17.36 -6.50 -17.01
CA ASN A 69 -16.38 -7.57 -16.81
C ASN A 69 -14.98 -7.05 -16.44
N ASP A 70 -14.90 -5.91 -15.74
CA ASP A 70 -13.67 -5.27 -15.29
C ASP A 70 -13.32 -5.71 -13.86
N ASN A 71 -12.02 -5.87 -13.57
CA ASN A 71 -11.50 -6.05 -12.21
C ASN A 71 -10.60 -4.87 -11.86
N LEU A 72 -10.60 -4.46 -10.59
CA LEU A 72 -9.76 -3.39 -10.06
C LEU A 72 -8.81 -3.96 -9.00
N LEU A 73 -7.53 -3.63 -9.08
CA LEU A 73 -6.59 -3.83 -7.98
C LEU A 73 -6.47 -2.51 -7.22
N LEU A 74 -6.82 -2.52 -5.94
CA LEU A 74 -6.71 -1.36 -5.07
C LEU A 74 -5.66 -1.60 -3.99
N VAL A 75 -4.60 -0.79 -4.02
CA VAL A 75 -3.59 -0.74 -2.95
C VAL A 75 -4.03 0.31 -1.94
N LEU A 76 -4.24 -0.12 -0.69
CA LEU A 76 -4.50 0.76 0.45
C LEU A 76 -3.23 0.83 1.30
N ASP A 77 -2.55 1.96 1.23
CA ASP A 77 -1.42 2.25 2.09
C ASP A 77 -1.86 2.78 3.45
N ASN A 78 -1.05 2.54 4.47
CA ASN A 78 -1.36 2.87 5.86
C ASN A 78 -2.69 2.27 6.38
N ALA A 79 -3.12 1.12 5.85
CA ALA A 79 -4.42 0.52 6.18
C ALA A 79 -4.58 0.19 7.68
N HIS A 80 -3.47 -0.08 8.39
CA HIS A 80 -3.44 -0.29 9.84
C HIS A 80 -4.02 0.87 10.67
N ARG A 81 -4.11 2.08 10.10
CA ARG A 81 -4.69 3.27 10.74
C ARG A 81 -6.22 3.32 10.66
N ILE A 82 -6.83 2.48 9.82
CA ILE A 82 -8.28 2.40 9.68
C ILE A 82 -8.83 1.43 10.74
N PRO A 83 -9.97 1.75 11.40
CA PRO A 83 -10.67 0.79 12.24
C PRO A 83 -11.01 -0.51 11.48
N VAL A 84 -10.80 -1.66 12.13
CA VAL A 84 -10.87 -2.97 11.49
C VAL A 84 -12.28 -3.27 10.96
N GLU A 85 -13.31 -2.84 11.67
CA GLU A 85 -14.71 -2.96 11.27
C GLU A 85 -14.99 -2.25 9.94
N ASN A 86 -14.43 -1.06 9.73
CA ASN A 86 -14.58 -0.30 8.49
C ASN A 86 -13.85 -0.99 7.32
N LEU A 87 -12.66 -1.53 7.55
CA LEU A 87 -11.94 -2.33 6.55
C LEU A 87 -12.74 -3.57 6.18
N ARG A 88 -13.20 -4.34 7.16
CA ARG A 88 -14.01 -5.55 6.93
C ARG A 88 -15.25 -5.23 6.09
N ASP A 89 -15.97 -4.17 6.45
CA ASP A 89 -17.20 -3.80 5.74
C ASP A 89 -16.93 -3.43 4.28
N VAL A 90 -15.80 -2.75 3.99
CA VAL A 90 -15.36 -2.47 2.61
C VAL A 90 -14.94 -3.72 1.87
N LEU A 91 -14.13 -4.59 2.48
CA LEU A 91 -13.67 -5.84 1.87
C LEU A 91 -14.83 -6.77 1.51
N HIS A 92 -15.88 -6.81 2.33
CA HIS A 92 -17.07 -7.64 2.09
C HIS A 92 -18.10 -7.00 1.13
N ALA A 93 -17.93 -5.73 0.77
CA ALA A 93 -18.90 -5.01 -0.06
C ALA A 93 -18.70 -5.24 -1.57
N THR A 94 -17.65 -5.94 -1.99
CA THR A 94 -17.23 -6.01 -3.38
C THR A 94 -16.61 -7.37 -3.71
N THR A 95 -16.79 -7.80 -4.96
CA THR A 95 -16.20 -9.02 -5.51
C THR A 95 -15.29 -8.76 -6.72
N ARG A 96 -15.34 -7.54 -7.27
CA ARG A 96 -14.58 -7.08 -8.44
C ARG A 96 -13.36 -6.24 -8.07
N ILE A 97 -13.24 -5.83 -6.82
CA ILE A 97 -12.09 -5.09 -6.30
C ILE A 97 -11.22 -6.04 -5.48
N HIS A 98 -10.00 -6.25 -5.94
CA HIS A 98 -8.97 -6.99 -5.22
C HIS A 98 -8.14 -5.99 -4.42
N PHE A 99 -7.88 -6.28 -3.15
CA PHE A 99 -7.19 -5.38 -2.25
C PHE A 99 -5.78 -5.86 -1.95
N VAL A 100 -4.84 -4.92 -1.91
CA VAL A 100 -3.54 -5.08 -1.24
C VAL A 100 -3.50 -4.07 -0.11
N LEU A 101 -3.40 -4.56 1.13
CA LEU A 101 -3.35 -3.73 2.32
C LEU A 101 -1.90 -3.60 2.77
N LEU A 102 -1.34 -2.40 2.69
CA LEU A 102 -0.01 -2.11 3.21
C LEU A 102 -0.15 -1.57 4.65
N CYS A 103 0.54 -2.24 5.56
CA CYS A 103 0.46 -1.98 6.98
C CYS A 103 1.87 -1.89 7.57
N GLN A 104 2.07 -0.94 8.49
CA GLN A 104 3.18 -1.01 9.43
C GLN A 104 2.85 -2.01 10.55
N PRO A 105 3.86 -2.54 11.25
CA PRO A 105 3.63 -3.37 12.44
C PRO A 105 2.75 -2.62 13.45
N HIS A 106 1.53 -3.13 13.69
CA HIS A 106 0.54 -2.48 14.55
C HIS A 106 -0.44 -3.54 15.10
N ASP A 107 -1.00 -3.31 16.29
CA ASP A 107 -1.91 -4.27 16.96
C ASP A 107 -3.16 -4.56 16.12
N ASN A 108 -3.71 -3.53 15.48
CA ASN A 108 -4.85 -3.65 14.55
C ASN A 108 -4.64 -4.68 13.44
N VAL A 109 -3.40 -4.97 13.02
CA VAL A 109 -3.13 -5.95 11.96
C VAL A 109 -3.54 -7.36 12.41
N ARG A 110 -3.24 -7.74 13.66
CA ARG A 110 -3.66 -9.06 14.17
C ARG A 110 -5.17 -9.19 14.26
N GLN A 111 -5.84 -8.12 14.69
CA GLN A 111 -7.30 -8.08 14.75
C GLN A 111 -7.90 -8.18 13.34
N LEU A 112 -7.31 -7.51 12.35
CA LEU A 112 -7.72 -7.58 10.95
C LEU A 112 -7.62 -9.01 10.41
N GLU A 113 -6.50 -9.71 10.61
CA GLU A 113 -6.33 -11.12 10.23
C GLU A 113 -7.44 -11.99 10.84
N ALA A 114 -7.70 -11.83 12.15
CA ALA A 114 -8.71 -12.60 12.85
C ALA A 114 -10.15 -12.32 12.35
N MET A 115 -10.47 -11.08 11.99
CA MET A 115 -11.82 -10.69 11.56
C MET A 115 -12.12 -10.95 10.08
N THR A 116 -11.09 -11.02 9.24
CA THR A 116 -11.23 -11.13 7.78
C THR A 116 -10.71 -12.45 7.21
N GLY A 117 -9.92 -13.20 7.97
CA GLY A 117 -9.24 -14.41 7.50
C GLY A 117 -8.05 -14.14 6.57
N LEU A 118 -7.70 -12.86 6.33
CA LEU A 118 -6.53 -12.48 5.56
C LEU A 118 -5.25 -13.02 6.21
N GLN A 119 -4.29 -13.40 5.37
CA GLN A 119 -2.96 -13.80 5.79
C GLN A 119 -2.01 -12.63 5.51
N ARG A 120 -1.25 -12.20 6.53
CA ARG A 120 -0.22 -11.19 6.30
C ARG A 120 1.02 -11.82 5.65
N GLU A 121 1.63 -11.05 4.76
CA GLU A 121 3.00 -11.29 4.31
C GLU A 121 3.90 -10.19 4.90
N SER A 122 5.00 -10.59 5.52
CA SER A 122 5.93 -9.64 6.13
C SER A 122 7.05 -9.30 5.17
N LEU A 123 7.14 -8.02 4.78
CA LEU A 123 8.29 -7.48 4.07
C LEU A 123 9.43 -7.31 5.07
N GLN A 124 10.48 -8.11 4.90
CA GLN A 124 11.68 -8.03 5.72
C GLN A 124 12.58 -6.89 5.25
N GLY A 125 13.39 -6.36 6.16
CA GLY A 125 14.52 -5.52 5.78
C GLY A 125 15.54 -6.29 4.95
N TRP A 126 16.44 -5.55 4.31
CA TRP A 126 17.56 -6.11 3.56
C TRP A 126 18.49 -6.94 4.45
N ASP A 127 18.99 -8.03 3.87
CA ASP A 127 20.08 -8.81 4.47
C ASP A 127 21.41 -8.08 4.31
N ILE A 128 22.46 -8.59 4.96
CA ILE A 128 23.78 -7.96 4.99
C ILE A 128 24.37 -7.81 3.58
N ASP A 129 24.14 -8.79 2.69
CA ASP A 129 24.65 -8.78 1.32
C ASP A 129 23.97 -7.69 0.48
N THR A 130 22.64 -7.55 0.62
CA THR A 130 21.87 -6.50 -0.04
C THR A 130 22.24 -5.12 0.50
N VAL A 131 22.45 -4.99 1.81
CA VAL A 131 22.96 -3.75 2.43
C VAL A 131 24.34 -3.38 1.87
N ALA A 132 25.28 -4.32 1.85
CA ALA A 132 26.63 -4.07 1.33
C ALA A 132 26.61 -3.66 -0.15
N ALA A 133 25.78 -4.31 -0.98
CA ALA A 133 25.60 -3.96 -2.38
C ALA A 133 25.04 -2.53 -2.53
N ALA A 134 23.99 -2.17 -1.78
CA ALA A 134 23.40 -0.83 -1.84
C ALA A 134 24.37 0.26 -1.36
N VAL A 135 25.18 -0.02 -0.34
CA VAL A 135 26.23 0.89 0.11
C VAL A 135 27.28 1.10 -0.98
N ALA A 136 27.74 0.01 -1.62
CA ALA A 136 28.73 0.08 -2.69
C ALA A 136 28.23 0.86 -3.91
N ASP A 137 26.95 0.68 -4.30
CA ASP A 137 26.31 1.42 -5.39
C ASP A 137 26.27 2.94 -5.12
N LEU A 138 26.26 3.34 -3.85
CA LEU A 138 26.31 4.74 -3.40
C LEU A 138 27.74 5.24 -3.14
N GLY A 139 28.77 4.46 -3.46
CA GLY A 139 30.18 4.82 -3.29
C GLY A 139 30.69 4.68 -1.86
N GLY A 140 29.97 3.97 -0.99
CA GLY A 140 30.40 3.66 0.37
C GLY A 140 31.12 2.31 0.50
N HIS A 141 31.73 2.09 1.65
CA HIS A 141 32.40 0.86 2.05
C HIS A 141 32.37 0.70 3.58
N ALA A 142 32.47 -0.54 4.06
CA ALA A 142 32.57 -0.84 5.49
C ALA A 142 33.25 -2.20 5.69
N SER A 143 33.68 -2.47 6.92
CA SER A 143 33.96 -3.83 7.35
C SER A 143 32.68 -4.69 7.38
N ALA A 144 32.83 -6.02 7.42
CA ALA A 144 31.68 -6.92 7.61
C ALA A 144 30.93 -6.63 8.93
N LEU A 145 31.65 -6.18 9.96
CA LEU A 145 31.05 -5.76 11.23
C LEU A 145 30.26 -4.45 11.05
N GLY A 146 30.80 -3.48 10.31
CA GLY A 146 30.14 -2.22 9.98
C GLY A 146 28.84 -2.43 9.21
N TYR A 147 28.82 -3.34 8.23
CA TYR A 147 27.57 -3.69 7.54
C TYR A 147 26.52 -4.33 8.45
N GLU A 148 26.92 -5.22 9.36
CA GLU A 148 26.00 -5.81 10.33
C GLU A 148 25.48 -4.77 11.31
N GLN A 149 26.33 -3.83 11.76
CA GLN A 149 25.93 -2.72 12.61
C GLN A 149 24.98 -1.76 11.90
N LEU A 150 25.29 -1.37 10.66
CA LEU A 150 24.40 -0.54 9.83
C LEU A 150 23.04 -1.21 9.66
N ARG A 151 23.03 -2.50 9.30
CA ARG A 151 21.79 -3.29 9.17
C ARG A 151 21.01 -3.32 10.49
N SER A 152 21.68 -3.54 11.61
CA SER A 152 21.06 -3.57 12.93
C SER A 152 20.43 -2.22 13.31
N TYR A 153 21.16 -1.12 13.12
CA TYR A 153 20.68 0.23 13.45
C TYR A 153 19.55 0.73 12.54
N THR A 154 19.54 0.32 11.28
CA THR A 154 18.51 0.70 10.31
C THR A 154 17.36 -0.31 10.23
N GLY A 155 17.47 -1.46 10.91
CA GLY A 155 16.60 -2.60 10.71
C GLY A 155 16.67 -3.20 9.29
N GLY A 156 17.71 -2.87 8.52
CA GLY A 156 17.83 -3.19 7.10
C GLY A 156 16.81 -2.47 6.22
N LEU A 157 16.17 -1.40 6.70
CA LEU A 157 15.17 -0.67 5.93
C LEU A 157 15.84 0.11 4.79
N PRO A 158 15.45 -0.10 3.51
CA PRO A 158 16.14 0.44 2.34
C PRO A 158 16.45 1.95 2.44
N LEU A 159 15.44 2.75 2.77
CA LEU A 159 15.57 4.20 2.86
C LEU A 159 16.62 4.62 3.91
N TYR A 160 16.66 3.94 5.05
CA TYR A 160 17.58 4.26 6.14
C TYR A 160 19.01 3.83 5.82
N VAL A 161 19.17 2.65 5.20
CA VAL A 161 20.46 2.16 4.70
C VAL A 161 21.03 3.12 3.66
N GLU A 162 20.25 3.48 2.64
CA GLU A 162 20.68 4.40 1.59
C GLU A 162 20.94 5.82 2.09
N SER A 163 20.20 6.27 3.10
CA SER A 163 20.43 7.59 3.72
C SER A 163 21.75 7.62 4.48
N ALA A 164 22.02 6.59 5.29
CA ALA A 164 23.28 6.46 6.01
C ALA A 164 24.48 6.36 5.04
N ALA A 165 24.34 5.57 3.97
CA ALA A 165 25.37 5.44 2.94
C ALA A 165 25.66 6.76 2.22
N ARG A 166 24.63 7.56 1.90
CA ARG A 166 24.80 8.90 1.32
C ARG A 166 25.54 9.85 2.25
N VAL A 167 25.17 9.90 3.52
CA VAL A 167 25.88 10.72 4.52
C VAL A 167 27.35 10.30 4.62
N ALA A 168 27.63 8.99 4.66
CA ALA A 168 28.99 8.47 4.64
C ALA A 168 29.78 8.92 3.39
N ALA A 169 29.17 8.80 2.21
CA ALA A 169 29.80 9.22 0.94
C ALA A 169 30.12 10.72 0.91
N GLU A 170 29.23 11.56 1.43
CA GLU A 170 29.37 13.02 1.42
C GLU A 170 30.35 13.54 2.50
N GLU A 171 30.29 12.99 3.71
CA GLU A 171 30.97 13.56 4.88
C GLU A 171 32.16 12.72 5.37
N TYR A 172 32.17 11.41 5.06
CA TYR A 172 33.13 10.44 5.61
C TYR A 172 33.93 9.69 4.52
N LYS A 173 33.98 10.24 3.29
CA LYS A 173 34.67 9.61 2.14
C LYS A 173 34.18 8.18 1.83
N GLY A 174 32.92 7.93 2.14
CA GLY A 174 32.27 6.64 1.95
C GLY A 174 32.52 5.63 3.07
N ASP A 175 33.26 5.96 4.13
CA ASP A 175 33.47 5.04 5.26
C ASP A 175 32.25 5.02 6.19
N ILE A 176 31.73 3.83 6.52
CA ILE A 176 30.56 3.62 7.38
C ILE A 176 30.95 3.13 8.79
N ASP A 177 32.20 2.66 8.99
CA ASP A 177 32.66 2.15 10.29
C ASP A 177 32.77 3.26 11.37
#